data_AF-A0A438EHW5-F1
#
_entry.id   AF-A0A438EHW5-F1
#
_cell.length_a   1.000
_cell.length_b   1.000
_cell.length_c   1.000
_cell.angle_alpha   90.00
_cell.angle_beta   90.00
_cell.angle_gamma   90.00
#
_symmetry.space_group_name_H-M   'P 1'
#
loop_
_entity.id
_entity.type
_entity.pdbx_description
1 polymer ?
#
loop_
_entity_poly.entity_id
_entity_poly.type
_entity_poly.pdbx_seq_one_letter_code
_entity_poly.pdbx_strand_id
1 'polypeptide(L)'
;MLWTRILLLQGKKVVELGSGCGLVSCIAALLGAQVFLTNLLNRLRLLKKNVEANLKQGDLRGSVTIHELTWGDDPEPELIKSLPAYAMWGTNTIALAGEL
;
A
#
# COMPACT_ATOMS: atom_id res chain seq x y z
N MET A 1 15.44 15.92 20.50
CA MET A 1 14.12 15.27 20.71
C MET A 1 13.13 15.89 19.72
N LEU A 2 13.11 15.41 18.46
CA LEU A 2 12.16 15.80 17.40
C LEU A 2 12.48 14.98 16.13
N TRP A 3 12.09 13.70 16.11
CA TRP A 3 12.26 12.83 14.92
C TRP A 3 10.96 12.15 14.47
N THR A 4 9.82 12.56 14.99
CA THR A 4 8.52 12.15 14.42
C THR A 4 8.18 13.07 13.26
N ARG A 5 8.80 12.81 12.10
CA ARG A 5 8.21 13.25 10.83
C ARG A 5 6.86 12.56 10.71
N ILE A 6 5.78 13.32 10.94
CA ILE A 6 4.42 12.85 10.65
C ILE A 6 4.34 12.63 9.14
N LEU A 7 4.15 11.39 8.72
CA LEU A 7 3.92 11.06 7.32
C LEU A 7 2.54 11.61 6.91
N LEU A 8 2.52 12.58 6.01
CA LEU A 8 1.30 13.14 5.42
C LEU A 8 0.77 12.20 4.34
N LEU A 9 -0.02 11.20 4.76
CA LEU A 9 -0.58 10.16 3.89
C LEU A 9 -2.03 10.42 3.47
N GLN A 10 -2.72 11.34 4.13
CA GLN A 10 -4.12 11.66 3.86
C GLN A 10 -4.33 12.03 2.38
N GLY A 11 -5.18 11.27 1.69
CA GLY A 11 -5.52 11.48 0.28
C GLY A 11 -4.42 11.11 -0.72
N LYS A 12 -3.29 10.54 -0.26
CA LYS A 12 -2.19 10.14 -1.14
C LYS A 12 -2.41 8.74 -1.69
N LYS A 13 -2.04 8.52 -2.96
CA LYS A 13 -1.94 7.18 -3.55
C LYS A 13 -0.61 6.55 -3.13
N VAL A 14 -0.70 5.33 -2.60
CA VAL A 14 0.45 4.55 -2.14
C VAL A 14 0.38 3.20 -2.83
N VAL A 15 1.50 2.73 -3.37
CA VAL A 15 1.63 1.37 -3.89
C VAL A 15 2.68 0.65 -3.08
N GLU A 16 2.35 -0.54 -2.57
CA GLU A 16 3.28 -1.44 -1.89
C GLU A 16 3.58 -2.64 -2.79
N LEU A 17 4.87 -2.81 -3.12
CA LEU A 17 5.36 -3.89 -3.96
C LEU A 17 5.84 -5.06 -3.11
N GLY A 18 5.29 -6.27 -3.32
CA GLY A 18 5.71 -7.46 -2.58
C GLY A 18 5.38 -7.38 -1.08
N SER A 19 4.13 -7.06 -0.77
CA SER A 19 3.69 -6.53 0.53
C SER A 19 3.71 -7.48 1.74
N GLY A 20 4.25 -8.70 1.59
CA GLY A 20 4.36 -9.66 2.69
C GLY A 20 3.02 -9.91 3.40
N CYS A 21 2.91 -9.47 4.65
CA CYS A 21 1.69 -9.56 5.47
C CYS A 21 0.75 -8.33 5.37
N GLY A 22 1.19 -7.23 4.75
CA GLY A 22 0.39 -6.03 4.48
C GLY A 22 0.29 -5.01 5.61
N LEU A 23 1.15 -5.10 6.63
CA LEU A 23 1.09 -4.22 7.80
C LEU A 23 1.36 -2.74 7.45
N VAL A 24 2.36 -2.49 6.61
CA VAL A 24 2.77 -1.14 6.20
C VAL A 24 1.62 -0.44 5.46
N SER A 25 1.01 -1.12 4.49
CA SER A 25 -0.22 -0.67 3.84
C SER A 25 -1.40 -0.45 4.78
N CYS A 26 -1.60 -1.30 5.79
CA CYS A 26 -2.67 -1.09 6.76
C CYS A 26 -2.46 0.24 7.52
N ILE A 27 -1.23 0.51 7.96
CA ILE A 27 -0.89 1.79 8.62
C ILE A 27 -1.12 2.96 7.66
N ALA A 28 -0.70 2.84 6.41
CA ALA A 28 -0.90 3.89 5.41
C ALA A 28 -2.39 4.20 5.19
N ALA A 29 -3.23 3.17 5.09
CA ALA A 29 -4.67 3.33 4.92
C ALA A 29 -5.34 3.93 6.17
N LEU A 30 -4.91 3.55 7.38
CA LEU A 30 -5.38 4.18 8.63
C LEU A 30 -4.99 5.66 8.72
N LEU A 31 -3.82 6.02 8.16
CA LEU A 31 -3.38 7.41 8.02
C LEU A 31 -4.00 8.14 6.82
N GLY A 32 -4.95 7.52 6.12
CA GLY A 32 -5.78 8.14 5.09
C GLY A 32 -5.31 8.01 3.65
N ALA A 33 -4.31 7.15 3.37
CA ALA A 33 -3.89 6.88 2.00
C ALA A 33 -4.90 6.00 1.25
N GLN A 34 -4.90 6.15 -0.08
CA GLN A 34 -5.45 5.18 -1.01
C GLN A 34 -4.34 4.19 -1.40
N VAL A 35 -4.43 2.98 -0.87
CA VAL A 35 -3.33 2.01 -0.94
C VAL A 35 -3.61 0.90 -1.95
N PHE A 36 -2.63 0.61 -2.80
CA PHE A 36 -2.60 -0.49 -3.75
C PHE A 36 -1.50 -1.46 -3.35
N LEU A 37 -1.90 -2.59 -2.80
CA LEU A 37 -1.03 -3.56 -2.16
C LEU A 37 -0.86 -4.77 -3.08
N THR A 38 0.37 -5.13 -3.42
CA THR A 38 0.64 -6.21 -4.37
C THR A 38 1.34 -7.41 -3.71
N ASN A 39 1.07 -8.61 -4.21
CA ASN A 39 1.79 -9.83 -3.83
C ASN A 39 1.57 -10.95 -4.87
N LEU A 40 2.27 -12.07 -4.71
CA LEU A 40 2.09 -13.26 -5.54
C LEU A 40 0.69 -13.86 -5.35
N LEU A 41 0.12 -14.43 -6.42
CA LEU A 41 -1.23 -15.01 -6.45
C LEU A 41 -1.52 -15.95 -5.27
N ASN A 42 -0.60 -16.87 -5.00
CA ASN A 42 -0.72 -17.87 -3.94
C ASN A 42 -0.70 -17.26 -2.53
N ARG A 43 -0.29 -15.99 -2.37
CA ARG A 43 -0.27 -15.25 -1.09
C ARG A 43 -1.48 -14.33 -0.92
N LEU A 44 -2.21 -13.98 -1.98
CA LEU A 44 -3.32 -13.02 -1.91
C LEU A 44 -4.41 -13.42 -0.91
N ARG A 45 -4.71 -14.71 -0.79
CA ARG A 45 -5.70 -15.20 0.18
C ARG A 45 -5.32 -14.87 1.63
N LEU A 46 -4.05 -15.08 1.99
CA LEU A 46 -3.56 -14.78 3.34
C LEU A 46 -3.46 -13.28 3.56
N LEU A 47 -3.00 -12.55 2.54
CA LEU A 47 -2.89 -11.10 2.57
C LEU A 47 -4.24 -10.42 2.81
N LYS A 48 -5.29 -10.85 2.10
CA LYS A 48 -6.67 -10.40 2.32
C LYS A 48 -7.12 -10.58 3.77
N LYS A 49 -6.86 -11.76 4.35
CA LYS A 49 -7.21 -12.03 5.77
C LYS A 49 -6.45 -11.11 6.74
N ASN A 50 -5.17 -10.87 6.48
CA ASN A 50 -4.38 -9.98 7.34
C ASN A 50 -4.87 -8.53 7.28
N VAL A 51 -5.15 -8.03 6.08
CA VAL A 51 -5.70 -6.68 5.89
C VAL A 51 -7.06 -6.56 6.59
N GLU A 52 -7.95 -7.53 6.38
CA GLU A 52 -9.25 -7.54 7.05
C GLU A 52 -9.12 -7.55 8.58
N ALA A 53 -8.22 -8.35 9.13
CA ALA A 53 -8.00 -8.43 10.57
C ALA A 53 -7.47 -7.12 11.18
N ASN A 54 -6.57 -6.41 10.47
CA ASN A 54 -5.97 -5.18 10.97
C ASN A 54 -6.85 -3.93 10.75
N LEU A 55 -7.70 -3.93 9.71
CA LEU A 55 -8.53 -2.78 9.39
C LEU A 55 -9.93 -2.84 10.00
N LYS A 56 -10.43 -4.03 10.38
CA LYS A 56 -11.78 -4.20 10.96
C LYS A 56 -12.07 -3.36 12.20
N GLN A 57 -11.05 -3.09 13.00
CA GLN A 57 -11.18 -2.39 14.28
C GLN A 57 -10.61 -0.97 14.26
N GLY A 58 -9.97 -0.58 13.16
CA GLY A 58 -9.35 0.73 13.03
C GLY A 58 -10.32 1.79 12.50
N ASP A 59 -10.07 3.05 12.86
CA ASP A 59 -10.69 4.20 12.21
C ASP A 59 -10.10 4.35 10.80
N LEU A 60 -10.60 3.57 9.85
CA LEU A 60 -10.12 3.55 8.48
C LEU A 60 -10.49 4.85 7.75
N ARG A 61 -9.50 5.71 7.55
CA ARG A 61 -9.65 7.01 6.86
C ARG A 61 -9.34 6.96 5.36
N GLY A 62 -8.67 5.89 4.93
CA GLY A 62 -8.23 5.65 3.57
C GLY A 62 -8.90 4.43 2.95
N SER A 63 -8.19 3.76 2.04
CA SER A 63 -8.67 2.52 1.41
C SER A 63 -7.52 1.59 1.06
N VAL A 64 -7.83 0.30 0.90
CA VAL A 64 -6.88 -0.73 0.46
C VAL A 64 -7.48 -1.52 -0.70
N THR A 65 -6.73 -1.63 -1.78
CA THR A 65 -7.01 -2.52 -2.92
C THR A 65 -5.84 -3.48 -3.08
N ILE A 66 -6.15 -4.75 -3.33
CA ILE A 66 -5.15 -5.82 -3.38
C ILE A 66 -5.06 -6.33 -4.81
N HIS A 67 -3.85 -6.29 -5.38
CA HIS A 67 -3.56 -6.76 -6.73
C HIS A 67 -2.55 -7.91 -6.71
N GLU A 68 -2.62 -8.77 -7.73
CA GLU A 68 -1.52 -9.67 -8.04
C GLU A 68 -0.38 -8.87 -8.68
N LEU A 69 0.86 -9.19 -8.30
CA LEU A 69 2.02 -8.75 -9.08
C LEU A 69 3.18 -9.71 -8.87
N THR A 70 3.65 -10.29 -9.97
CA THR A 70 4.93 -10.97 -10.06
C THR A 70 5.95 -10.00 -10.66
N TRP A 71 7.13 -9.92 -10.06
CA TRP A 71 8.16 -8.99 -10.50
C TRP A 71 8.70 -9.42 -11.86
N GLY A 72 8.81 -8.47 -12.78
CA GLY A 72 9.24 -8.73 -14.16
C GLY A 72 8.10 -9.00 -15.13
N ASP A 73 6.88 -9.19 -14.63
CA ASP A 73 5.67 -9.27 -15.46
C ASP A 73 5.03 -7.90 -15.66
N ASP A 74 4.23 -7.78 -16.72
CA ASP A 74 3.45 -6.57 -16.97
C ASP A 74 2.35 -6.41 -15.89
N PRO A 75 2.31 -5.26 -15.19
CA PRO A 75 1.28 -5.02 -14.18
C PRO A 75 -0.11 -4.85 -14.81
N GLU A 76 -1.15 -5.19 -14.03
CA GLU A 76 -2.53 -4.96 -14.44
C GLU A 76 -2.78 -3.49 -14.82
N PRO A 77 -3.57 -3.20 -15.87
CA PRO A 77 -3.84 -1.83 -16.30
C PRO A 77 -4.44 -0.92 -15.21
N GLU A 78 -5.22 -1.49 -14.28
CA GLU A 78 -5.76 -0.75 -13.14
C GLU A 78 -4.69 -0.35 -12.13
N LEU A 79 -3.72 -1.23 -11.87
CA LEU A 79 -2.55 -0.93 -11.04
C LEU A 79 -1.70 0.15 -11.70
N ILE A 80 -1.49 0.10 -13.02
CA ILE A 80 -0.74 1.14 -13.75
C ILE A 80 -1.39 2.52 -13.58
N LYS A 81 -2.72 2.61 -13.71
CA LYS A 81 -3.47 3.88 -13.53
C LYS A 81 -3.41 4.41 -12.09
N SER A 82 -3.12 3.54 -11.13
CA SER A 82 -3.02 3.89 -9.72
C SER A 82 -1.60 4.19 -9.26
N LEU A 83 -0.57 3.91 -10.08
CA LEU A 83 0.82 4.22 -9.78
C LEU A 83 1.03 5.74 -9.64
N PRO A 84 1.71 6.20 -8.59
CA PRO A 84 2.20 7.58 -8.51
C PRO A 84 3.33 7.82 -9.52
N ALA A 85 3.55 9.07 -9.92
CA ALA A 85 4.58 9.47 -10.90
C ALA A 85 6.03 9.07 -10.51
N TYR A 86 6.26 8.73 -9.25
CA TYR A 86 7.51 8.17 -8.74
C TYR A 86 7.21 6.93 -7.87
N ALA A 87 7.78 5.79 -8.25
CA ALA A 87 7.75 4.55 -7.47
C ALA A 87 9.15 4.28 -6.90
N MET A 88 9.27 4.22 -5.57
CA MET A 88 10.52 3.83 -4.91
C MET A 88 10.42 2.39 -4.42
N TRP A 89 11.42 1.58 -4.77
CA TRP A 89 11.50 0.17 -4.42
C TRP A 89 12.21 0.01 -3.07
N GLY A 90 11.60 -0.74 -2.16
CA GLY A 90 12.21 -1.16 -0.90
C GLY A 90 11.37 -2.24 -0.24
N THR A 91 12.01 -3.24 0.34
CA THR A 91 11.39 -4.44 0.92
C THR A 91 10.39 -4.17 2.05
N ASN A 92 10.18 -2.91 2.47
CA ASN A 92 9.21 -2.45 3.47
C ASN A 92 8.85 -0.94 3.31
N THR A 93 8.80 -0.38 2.09
CA THR A 93 8.70 1.10 1.91
C THR A 93 7.39 1.55 1.25
N ILE A 94 6.69 2.49 1.89
CA ILE A 94 5.55 3.25 1.35
C ILE A 94 6.08 4.22 0.30
N ALA A 95 5.67 4.08 -0.97
CA ALA A 95 5.88 5.12 -1.97
C ALA A 95 4.85 6.25 -1.72
N LEU A 96 5.35 7.49 -1.58
CA LEU A 96 4.55 8.67 -1.29
C LEU A 96 4.54 9.63 -2.47
N ALA A 97 3.36 9.90 -3.02
CA ALA A 97 3.16 10.96 -4.00
C ALA A 97 3.20 12.34 -3.31
N GLY A 98 4.33 13.04 -3.39
CA GLY A 98 4.39 14.49 -3.18
C GLY A 98 4.07 15.22 -4.48
N GLU A 99 3.18 16.21 -4.43
CA GLU A 99 3.21 17.30 -5.39
C GLU A 99 4.26 18.30 -4.88
N LEU A 100 5.07 18.87 -5.78
CA LEU A 100 5.89 20.05 -5.48
C LEU A 100 4.98 21.27 -5.32
#